data_AF-A0A9N7Y2U1-F1
#
_entry.id   AF-A0A9N7Y2U1-F1
#
_cell.length_a   1.000
_cell.length_b   1.000
_cell.length_c   1.000
_cell.angle_alpha   90.00
_cell.angle_beta   90.00
_cell.angle_gamma   90.00
#
_symmetry.space_group_name_H-M   'P 1'
#
loop_
_entity.id
_entity.type
_entity.pdbx_description
1 polymer ?
#
loop_
_entity_poly.entity_id
_entity_poly.type
_entity_poly.pdbx_seq_one_letter_code
_entity_poly.pdbx_strand_id
1 'polypeptide(L)'
;MVVSRSQDDQQPTRSQSQPSRTNPSSSQHSGSPQPHSSKENLLPVDTRLQIKPRELTETDYLLPDKLYGSSRVTGSTTEKDAVVPSAPAESVCSLVLQILVPFLLAGLGTVSAGMLLNFVKDWDVFREVKEIFILVTAILGMKGNLEMTLASRLSTAVNAGKMESAREKWMMIVGNLALKQLQATVLGLLASVMATLLGWMAEGTMPFNHVVLLCSTSVSTAFIASMLQGIIMVAVILGSMRLGINPDNVATPMAASFGDLITLALLACSSWWFYSISELQPYVLYLVDLLILCLIPLWVMISSKHPASRLLLRTGWEPIITAMVISSIGGLILDKSMSNPNLAGLIIYAPVINGIGGNLVSIQASRLSTYLHLNFPPGDLPEERQGCYNPCRTFFGSGANHRSARILLLLVIPGQFIFLFTINLMKGDPRLPGPLLTVAFLSASLIQVFSLLCTADCMVHWLWRRRKDPDSYSIPYLTALGDLLGTSLLALAFLMLWCIDD
;
A
#
# COMPACT_ATOMS: atom_id res chain seq x y z
N MET A 1 -49.35 33.19 -19.99
CA MET A 1 -50.26 34.28 -19.54
C MET A 1 -49.42 35.36 -18.85
N VAL A 2 -49.48 36.60 -19.35
CA VAL A 2 -49.89 37.83 -18.63
C VAL A 2 -50.26 37.62 -17.13
N VAL A 3 -49.84 38.40 -16.12
CA VAL A 3 -49.02 39.65 -16.10
C VAL A 3 -48.31 39.93 -14.74
N SER A 4 -47.27 40.76 -14.86
CA SER A 4 -46.37 41.53 -13.97
C SER A 4 -46.80 42.10 -12.59
N ARG A 5 -45.78 42.35 -11.73
CA ARG A 5 -45.51 43.53 -10.84
C ARG A 5 -44.18 43.28 -10.05
N SER A 6 -43.39 44.24 -9.54
CA SER A 6 -43.10 45.66 -9.86
C SER A 6 -41.93 46.18 -8.98
N GLN A 7 -41.11 47.11 -9.48
CA GLN A 7 -40.55 48.37 -8.87
C GLN A 7 -40.42 48.54 -7.33
N ASP A 8 -39.45 49.26 -6.73
CA ASP A 8 -38.38 50.22 -7.14
C ASP A 8 -37.18 50.04 -6.16
N ASP A 9 -35.89 50.20 -6.48
CA ASP A 9 -35.05 51.34 -6.95
C ASP A 9 -34.56 52.33 -5.85
N GLN A 10 -33.23 52.42 -5.66
CA GLN A 10 -32.43 53.66 -5.45
C GLN A 10 -30.93 53.42 -5.12
N GLN A 11 -30.08 54.35 -5.56
CA GLN A 11 -28.62 54.41 -5.36
C GLN A 11 -28.14 55.88 -5.29
N PRO A 12 -27.04 56.21 -4.59
CA PRO A 12 -25.94 56.96 -5.24
C PRO A 12 -24.52 56.47 -4.79
N THR A 13 -23.46 56.46 -5.62
CA THR A 13 -22.53 57.56 -5.99
C THR A 13 -22.12 58.52 -4.84
N ARG A 14 -20.89 59.06 -4.69
CA ARG A 14 -19.67 59.26 -5.55
C ARG A 14 -18.44 59.45 -4.60
N SER A 15 -17.16 59.69 -4.96
CA SER A 15 -16.44 60.02 -6.22
C SER A 15 -14.96 59.52 -6.25
N GLN A 16 -13.95 60.40 -6.15
CA GLN A 16 -12.49 60.16 -6.26
C GLN A 16 -11.69 61.18 -5.41
N SER A 17 -10.44 60.86 -4.98
CA SER A 17 -9.24 61.72 -5.18
C SER A 17 -7.96 61.19 -4.50
N GLN A 18 -6.82 61.38 -5.15
CA GLN A 18 -5.48 61.49 -4.51
C GLN A 18 -5.11 62.99 -4.44
N PRO A 19 -4.18 63.41 -3.57
CA PRO A 19 -2.83 63.70 -4.10
C PRO A 19 -1.65 63.36 -3.15
N SER A 20 -0.44 63.66 -3.64
CA SER A 20 0.88 63.28 -3.12
C SER A 20 1.62 64.35 -2.28
N ARG A 21 2.81 63.98 -1.75
CA ARG A 21 3.86 64.82 -1.10
C ARG A 21 3.65 65.06 0.42
N THR A 22 4.65 65.29 1.28
CA THR A 22 6.10 65.60 1.07
C THR A 22 6.96 65.15 2.26
N ASN A 23 8.25 64.86 2.07
CA ASN A 23 9.28 64.97 3.14
C ASN A 23 9.78 66.43 3.23
N PRO A 24 10.29 66.87 4.39
CA PRO A 24 11.70 67.29 4.43
C PRO A 24 12.47 66.88 5.71
N SER A 25 13.76 67.22 5.72
CA SER A 25 14.82 66.82 6.68
C SER A 25 15.06 67.80 7.84
N SER A 26 15.65 67.33 8.96
CA SER A 26 16.62 68.00 9.88
C SER A 26 16.54 67.43 11.31
N SER A 27 17.53 67.55 12.22
CA SER A 27 19.01 67.57 12.10
C SER A 27 19.67 67.48 13.50
N GLN A 28 20.84 66.82 13.58
CA GLN A 28 21.97 67.04 14.53
C GLN A 28 21.72 67.25 16.06
N HIS A 29 22.31 66.38 16.88
CA HIS A 29 23.24 66.65 18.01
C HIS A 29 23.54 65.29 18.70
N SER A 30 24.75 64.71 18.67
CA SER A 30 26.05 65.11 19.25
C SER A 30 26.09 65.07 20.79
N GLY A 31 26.82 64.11 21.36
CA GLY A 31 27.03 64.03 22.82
C GLY A 31 27.73 62.76 23.30
N SER A 32 29.04 62.81 23.42
CA SER A 32 29.83 61.90 24.28
C SER A 32 30.90 62.74 24.98
N PRO A 33 31.25 62.40 26.24
CA PRO A 33 32.63 61.96 26.45
C PRO A 33 32.82 60.91 27.58
N GLN A 34 33.47 59.79 27.22
CA GLN A 34 34.66 59.21 27.88
C GLN A 34 34.68 58.91 29.42
N PRO A 35 35.73 58.24 29.96
CA PRO A 35 35.49 57.16 30.93
C PRO A 35 35.97 57.43 32.36
N HIS A 36 35.57 56.55 33.28
CA HIS A 36 36.30 56.28 34.50
C HIS A 36 36.64 54.78 34.65
N SER A 37 37.87 54.51 35.10
CA SER A 37 38.38 53.17 35.36
C SER A 37 38.77 53.02 36.83
N SER A 38 38.27 51.99 37.49
CA SER A 38 38.78 51.51 38.78
C SER A 38 38.81 49.98 38.75
N LYS A 39 39.99 49.39 38.92
CA LYS A 39 40.20 47.95 39.00
C LYS A 39 39.87 47.47 40.41
N GLU A 40 39.38 46.24 40.57
CA GLU A 40 39.83 45.38 41.68
C GLU A 40 39.61 43.88 41.42
N ASN A 41 40.70 43.14 41.62
CA ASN A 41 40.83 41.73 42.04
C ASN A 41 39.97 40.62 41.40
N LEU A 42 40.60 39.84 40.51
CA LEU A 42 40.22 38.46 40.17
C LEU A 42 41.00 37.45 41.05
N LEU A 43 40.30 36.47 41.63
CA LEU A 43 40.82 35.13 41.94
C LEU A 43 39.67 34.11 41.81
N PRO A 44 39.93 32.86 41.36
CA PRO A 44 38.88 31.90 41.03
C PRO A 44 38.42 31.05 42.22
N VAL A 45 37.19 30.53 42.14
CA VAL A 45 36.66 29.48 43.03
C VAL A 45 36.31 28.26 42.19
N ASP A 46 36.88 27.11 42.56
CA ASP A 46 36.72 25.82 41.87
C ASP A 46 36.06 24.81 42.81
N THR A 47 34.84 24.38 42.49
CA THR A 47 34.11 23.38 43.29
C THR A 47 33.34 22.41 42.41
N ARG A 48 33.78 21.14 42.40
CA ARG A 48 33.05 20.03 41.79
C ARG A 48 31.73 19.78 42.52
N LEU A 49 30.65 19.52 41.77
CA LEU A 49 29.40 18.99 42.33
C LEU A 49 29.08 17.62 41.71
N GLN A 50 29.11 16.57 42.53
CA GLN A 50 28.65 15.24 42.13
C GLN A 50 27.13 15.20 42.10
N ILE A 51 26.55 14.53 41.10
CA ILE A 51 25.12 14.19 41.09
C ILE A 51 25.00 12.68 41.21
N LYS A 52 24.27 12.24 42.24
CA LYS A 52 24.00 10.83 42.56
C LYS A 52 22.69 10.42 41.88
N PRO A 53 22.59 9.22 41.27
CA PRO A 53 21.34 8.79 40.64
C PRO A 53 20.24 8.67 41.70
N ARG A 54 19.02 9.09 41.35
CA ARG A 54 17.81 8.92 42.16
C ARG A 54 16.94 7.87 41.48
N GLU A 55 16.64 6.80 42.20
CA GLU A 55 15.74 5.74 41.76
C GLU A 55 14.30 6.28 41.63
N LEU A 56 13.55 5.71 40.69
CA LEU A 56 12.14 6.03 40.45
C LEU A 56 11.35 4.72 40.39
N THR A 57 10.35 4.60 41.25
CA THR A 57 9.53 3.39 41.42
C THR A 57 8.11 3.62 40.88
N GLU A 58 7.36 2.54 40.68
CA GLU A 58 6.01 2.57 40.11
C GLU A 58 4.97 3.33 40.97
N THR A 59 3.81 3.60 40.36
CA THR A 59 2.53 4.07 40.98
C THR A 59 2.27 5.56 41.19
N ASP A 60 2.53 6.40 40.17
CA ASP A 60 1.77 7.66 39.95
C ASP A 60 0.76 7.49 38.79
N TYR A 61 -0.30 6.71 39.04
CA TYR A 61 -1.48 6.65 38.17
C TYR A 61 -2.51 7.69 38.65
N LEU A 62 -3.09 8.48 37.72
CA LEU A 62 -4.55 8.58 37.45
C LEU A 62 -4.90 9.78 36.56
N LEU A 63 -5.25 9.48 35.31
CA LEU A 63 -5.90 10.34 34.31
C LEU A 63 -7.41 10.56 34.67
N PRO A 64 -8.21 11.47 34.03
CA PRO A 64 -8.05 11.84 32.61
C PRO A 64 -8.56 13.23 32.11
N ASP A 65 -8.34 13.45 30.80
CA ASP A 65 -9.22 14.12 29.81
C ASP A 65 -9.49 15.64 29.90
N LYS A 66 -8.90 16.45 28.99
CA LYS A 66 -9.60 16.92 27.76
C LYS A 66 -8.86 17.90 26.82
N LEU A 67 -9.28 17.81 25.56
CA LEU A 67 -9.27 18.81 24.46
C LEU A 67 -7.96 19.49 24.00
N TYR A 68 -7.65 19.19 22.73
CA TYR A 68 -7.40 20.16 21.64
C TYR A 68 -7.59 21.65 22.00
N GLY A 69 -6.52 22.45 21.90
CA GLY A 69 -6.58 23.92 21.99
C GLY A 69 -5.32 24.57 21.44
N SER A 70 -5.44 25.34 20.35
CA SER A 70 -4.32 26.11 19.78
C SER A 70 -4.08 27.39 20.57
N SER A 71 -2.83 27.68 20.95
CA SER A 71 -2.35 29.04 21.18
C SER A 71 -0.83 29.15 21.02
N ARG A 72 -0.40 30.04 20.12
CA ARG A 72 0.99 30.53 20.07
C ARG A 72 1.13 31.66 21.10
N VAL A 73 2.15 31.60 21.96
CA VAL A 73 2.81 32.80 22.51
C VAL A 73 4.32 32.57 22.44
N THR A 74 5.07 33.66 22.24
CA THR A 74 6.51 33.70 21.97
C THR A 74 7.40 33.32 23.15
N GLY A 75 8.47 32.59 22.86
CA GLY A 75 9.62 32.39 23.75
C GLY A 75 10.84 31.98 22.93
N SER A 76 11.73 32.92 22.64
CA SER A 76 12.86 32.74 21.72
C SER A 76 14.18 32.54 22.47
N THR A 77 14.78 31.35 22.39
CA THR A 77 16.24 31.16 22.58
C THR A 77 16.71 29.84 21.98
N THR A 78 17.59 29.94 20.97
CA THR A 78 18.57 28.94 20.50
C THR A 78 18.17 27.46 20.38
N GLU A 79 18.22 26.97 19.14
CA GLU A 79 18.29 25.55 18.81
C GLU A 79 19.51 24.88 19.47
N LYS A 80 19.34 23.62 19.89
CA LYS A 80 20.41 22.64 20.01
C LYS A 80 19.82 21.23 19.94
N ASP A 81 20.00 20.61 18.77
CA ASP A 81 19.81 19.20 18.42
C ASP A 81 19.12 18.31 19.47
N ALA A 82 17.79 18.37 19.52
CA ALA A 82 16.97 17.34 20.15
C ALA A 82 17.00 16.08 19.28
N VAL A 83 18.11 15.34 19.30
CA VAL A 83 18.30 14.09 18.57
C VAL A 83 17.33 13.03 19.11
N VAL A 84 16.14 12.95 18.50
CA VAL A 84 15.21 11.84 18.69
C VAL A 84 15.95 10.54 18.34
N PRO A 85 15.85 9.46 19.15
CA PRO A 85 16.63 8.25 18.91
C PRO A 85 16.33 7.63 17.55
N SER A 86 17.30 7.73 16.62
CA SER A 86 17.23 7.02 15.35
C SER A 86 17.14 5.51 15.63
N ALA A 87 16.12 4.84 15.09
CA ALA A 87 15.98 3.39 15.21
C ALA A 87 17.29 2.69 14.80
N PRO A 88 17.77 1.69 15.57
CA PRO A 88 19.09 1.11 15.40
C PRO A 88 19.26 0.58 13.97
N ALA A 89 20.31 1.03 13.29
CA ALA A 89 20.48 0.77 11.87
C ALA A 89 20.69 -0.73 11.59
N GLU A 90 19.65 -1.38 11.07
CA GLU A 90 19.69 -2.80 10.65
C GLU A 90 20.96 -3.08 9.83
N SER A 91 21.70 -4.13 10.22
CA SER A 91 22.89 -4.55 9.49
C SER A 91 22.48 -5.10 8.12
N VAL A 92 23.32 -4.90 7.10
CA VAL A 92 23.00 -5.36 5.72
C VAL A 92 22.76 -6.88 5.68
N CYS A 93 23.53 -7.65 6.46
CA CYS A 93 23.34 -9.09 6.59
C CYS A 93 21.98 -9.45 7.23
N SER A 94 21.59 -8.77 8.32
CA SER A 94 20.30 -8.98 8.97
C SER A 94 19.14 -8.61 8.04
N LEU A 95 19.23 -7.48 7.33
CA LEU A 95 18.21 -7.04 6.39
C LEU A 95 18.04 -8.01 5.20
N VAL A 96 19.15 -8.49 4.62
CA VAL A 96 19.11 -9.52 3.56
C VAL A 96 18.46 -10.81 4.07
N LEU A 97 18.87 -11.31 5.24
CA LEU A 97 18.36 -12.57 5.78
C LEU A 97 16.89 -12.48 6.19
N GLN A 98 16.44 -11.34 6.74
CA GLN A 98 15.04 -11.08 7.07
C GLN A 98 14.13 -10.99 5.85
N ILE A 99 14.62 -10.44 4.71
CA ILE A 99 13.82 -10.31 3.49
C ILE A 99 13.86 -11.60 2.64
N LEU A 100 15.00 -12.29 2.56
CA LEU A 100 15.21 -13.41 1.64
C LEU A 100 14.23 -14.57 1.85
N VAL A 101 14.00 -15.01 3.09
CA VAL A 101 13.12 -16.15 3.37
C VAL A 101 11.65 -15.83 3.10
N PRO A 102 11.06 -14.71 3.59
CA PRO A 102 9.71 -14.29 3.22
C PRO A 102 9.55 -14.04 1.72
N PHE A 103 10.57 -13.49 1.04
CA PHE A 103 10.56 -13.27 -0.41
C PHE A 103 10.50 -14.59 -1.20
N LEU A 104 11.31 -15.58 -0.85
CA LEU A 104 11.29 -16.90 -1.50
C LEU A 104 9.93 -17.59 -1.28
N LEU A 105 9.37 -17.52 -0.06
CA LEU A 105 8.04 -18.02 0.23
C LEU A 105 6.94 -17.28 -0.55
N ALA A 106 7.06 -15.95 -0.71
CA ALA A 106 6.14 -15.15 -1.52
C ALA A 106 6.14 -15.57 -2.99
N GLY A 107 7.33 -15.65 -3.61
CA GLY A 107 7.45 -16.09 -5.00
C GLY A 107 6.94 -17.51 -5.21
N LEU A 108 7.29 -18.47 -4.34
CA LEU A 108 6.76 -19.84 -4.39
C LEU A 108 5.24 -19.90 -4.23
N GLY A 109 4.65 -19.03 -3.41
CA GLY A 109 3.19 -18.87 -3.30
C GLY A 109 2.55 -18.37 -4.61
N THR A 110 3.13 -17.32 -5.23
CA THR A 110 2.65 -16.80 -6.51
C THR A 110 2.83 -17.78 -7.68
N VAL A 111 3.92 -18.57 -7.69
CA VAL A 111 4.13 -19.68 -8.63
C VAL A 111 3.07 -20.77 -8.43
N SER A 112 2.79 -21.13 -7.17
CA SER A 112 1.75 -22.11 -6.83
C SER A 112 0.36 -21.64 -7.27
N ALA A 113 0.06 -20.34 -7.13
CA ALA A 113 -1.17 -19.75 -7.64
C ALA A 113 -1.22 -19.77 -9.18
N GLY A 114 -0.14 -19.41 -9.89
CA GLY A 114 -0.07 -19.50 -11.35
C GLY A 114 -0.24 -20.93 -11.89
N MET A 115 0.34 -21.93 -11.21
CA MET A 115 0.16 -23.34 -11.54
C MET A 115 -1.25 -23.86 -11.22
N LEU A 116 -1.87 -23.39 -10.12
CA LEU A 116 -3.26 -23.70 -9.79
C LEU A 116 -4.22 -23.09 -10.84
N LEU A 117 -3.98 -21.85 -11.27
CA LEU A 117 -4.77 -21.19 -12.32
C LEU A 117 -4.69 -21.98 -13.63
N ASN A 118 -3.50 -22.46 -13.98
CA ASN A 118 -3.27 -23.32 -15.14
C ASN A 118 -3.89 -24.72 -15.02
N PHE A 119 -4.24 -25.19 -13.82
CA PHE A 119 -4.99 -26.43 -13.62
C PHE A 119 -6.50 -26.21 -13.71
N VAL A 120 -7.04 -25.15 -13.11
CA VAL A 120 -8.49 -24.90 -13.07
C VAL A 120 -9.05 -24.28 -14.35
N LYS A 121 -8.21 -23.67 -15.21
CA LYS A 121 -8.63 -23.10 -16.51
C LYS A 121 -9.32 -24.11 -17.44
N ASP A 122 -9.09 -25.40 -17.24
CA ASP A 122 -9.67 -26.48 -18.05
C ASP A 122 -10.96 -27.07 -17.47
N TRP A 123 -11.43 -26.58 -16.31
CA TRP A 123 -12.73 -26.91 -15.76
C TRP A 123 -13.84 -26.21 -16.55
N ASP A 124 -15.00 -26.85 -16.69
CA ASP A 124 -16.09 -26.39 -17.56
C ASP A 124 -16.55 -24.97 -17.23
N VAL A 125 -16.69 -24.65 -15.93
CA VAL A 125 -17.03 -23.30 -15.45
C VAL A 125 -16.06 -22.20 -15.92
N PHE A 126 -14.75 -22.49 -16.04
CA PHE A 126 -13.76 -21.53 -16.55
C PHE A 126 -13.75 -21.45 -18.08
N ARG A 127 -14.29 -22.46 -18.78
CA ARG A 127 -14.39 -22.49 -20.24
C ARG A 127 -15.67 -21.81 -20.75
N GLU A 128 -16.78 -21.97 -20.04
CA GLU A 128 -18.07 -21.37 -20.37
C GLU A 128 -18.21 -19.93 -19.88
N VAL A 129 -17.58 -19.58 -18.74
CA VAL A 129 -17.68 -18.25 -18.10
C VAL A 129 -16.29 -17.59 -18.04
N LYS A 130 -15.80 -17.15 -19.20
CA LYS A 130 -14.44 -16.59 -19.36
C LYS A 130 -14.19 -15.35 -18.51
N GLU A 131 -15.24 -14.62 -18.16
CA GLU A 131 -15.20 -13.44 -17.28
C GLU A 131 -14.62 -13.76 -15.90
N ILE A 132 -14.57 -15.05 -15.51
CA ILE A 132 -13.88 -15.51 -14.32
C ILE A 132 -12.37 -15.20 -14.37
N PHE A 133 -11.71 -15.14 -15.54
CA PHE A 133 -10.30 -14.72 -15.62
C PHE A 133 -10.10 -13.22 -15.36
N ILE A 134 -11.05 -12.39 -15.82
CA ILE A 134 -11.11 -10.96 -15.49
C ILE A 134 -11.33 -10.80 -13.98
N LEU A 135 -12.25 -11.61 -13.41
CA LEU A 135 -12.56 -11.62 -11.98
C LEU A 135 -11.37 -12.08 -11.11
N VAL A 136 -10.66 -13.14 -11.51
CA VAL A 136 -9.42 -13.61 -10.84
C VAL A 136 -8.42 -12.47 -10.72
N THR A 137 -8.17 -11.72 -11.81
CA THR A 137 -7.21 -10.62 -11.81
C THR A 137 -7.69 -9.46 -10.91
N ALA A 138 -8.98 -9.10 -10.99
CA ALA A 138 -9.55 -8.05 -10.16
C ALA A 138 -9.51 -8.40 -8.66
N ILE A 139 -9.87 -9.63 -8.28
CA ILE A 139 -9.88 -10.09 -6.88
C ILE A 139 -8.45 -10.20 -6.32
N LEU A 140 -7.49 -10.75 -7.06
CA LEU A 140 -6.09 -10.85 -6.61
C LEU A 140 -5.48 -9.46 -6.39
N GLY A 141 -5.65 -8.52 -7.33
CA GLY A 141 -5.17 -7.14 -7.22
C GLY A 141 -5.75 -6.42 -5.99
N MET A 142 -7.09 -6.42 -5.81
CA MET A 142 -7.70 -5.82 -4.62
C MET A 142 -7.26 -6.48 -3.32
N LYS A 143 -7.06 -7.81 -3.31
CA LYS A 143 -6.64 -8.58 -2.14
C LYS A 143 -5.23 -8.18 -1.69
N GLY A 144 -4.31 -8.01 -2.64
CA GLY A 144 -2.97 -7.45 -2.37
C GLY A 144 -3.07 -6.08 -1.69
N ASN A 145 -3.89 -5.19 -2.24
CA ASN A 145 -4.09 -3.83 -1.72
C ASN A 145 -4.61 -3.82 -0.27
N LEU A 146 -5.61 -4.68 0.05
CA LEU A 146 -6.18 -4.79 1.40
C LEU A 146 -5.20 -5.38 2.42
N GLU A 147 -4.37 -6.33 2.01
CA GLU A 147 -3.46 -7.00 2.93
C GLU A 147 -2.18 -6.23 3.19
N MET A 148 -1.58 -5.66 2.14
CA MET A 148 -0.34 -4.92 2.29
C MET A 148 -0.56 -3.60 3.05
N THR A 149 -1.72 -2.96 2.91
CA THR A 149 -2.10 -1.79 3.74
C THR A 149 -2.45 -2.18 5.18
N LEU A 150 -3.06 -3.35 5.42
CA LEU A 150 -3.24 -3.88 6.78
C LEU A 150 -1.89 -4.20 7.43
N ALA A 151 -1.00 -4.86 6.69
CA ALA A 151 0.35 -5.23 7.13
C ALA A 151 1.17 -4.00 7.50
N SER A 152 1.28 -3.03 6.59
CA SER A 152 2.01 -1.78 6.79
C SER A 152 1.49 -1.03 8.01
N ARG A 153 0.19 -0.74 8.08
CA ARG A 153 -0.38 0.04 9.19
C ARG A 153 -0.28 -0.63 10.55
N LEU A 154 -0.32 -1.97 10.61
CA LEU A 154 -0.11 -2.71 11.85
C LEU A 154 1.38 -2.80 12.20
N SER A 155 2.28 -2.87 11.20
CA SER A 155 3.74 -2.85 11.36
C SER A 155 4.25 -1.48 11.83
N THR A 156 3.84 -0.38 11.19
CA THR A 156 4.12 1.00 11.64
C THR A 156 3.66 1.24 13.08
N ALA A 157 2.49 0.70 13.48
CA ALA A 157 2.01 0.84 14.86
C ALA A 157 2.76 -0.04 15.88
N VAL A 158 3.27 -1.21 15.47
CA VAL A 158 4.23 -2.01 16.27
C VAL A 158 5.55 -1.25 16.43
N ASN A 159 6.13 -0.81 15.32
CA ASN A 159 7.45 -0.16 15.26
C ASN A 159 7.45 1.23 15.93
N ALA A 160 6.29 1.90 16.02
CA ALA A 160 6.10 3.14 16.77
C ALA A 160 5.68 2.94 18.24
N GLY A 161 5.73 1.71 18.79
CA GLY A 161 5.42 1.42 20.19
C GLY A 161 3.94 1.48 20.59
N LYS A 162 3.01 1.69 19.66
CA LYS A 162 1.58 1.98 19.92
C LYS A 162 0.75 0.74 20.30
N MET A 163 1.37 -0.27 20.92
CA MET A 163 0.76 -1.57 21.23
C MET A 163 1.21 -2.18 22.58
N GLU A 164 1.65 -1.37 23.53
CA GLU A 164 2.03 -1.83 24.88
C GLU A 164 0.83 -2.41 25.65
N SER A 165 -0.31 -1.73 25.63
CA SER A 165 -1.55 -2.22 26.25
C SER A 165 -2.19 -3.34 25.42
N ALA A 166 -2.33 -4.52 26.02
CA ALA A 166 -2.99 -5.66 25.40
C ALA A 166 -4.45 -5.36 24.95
N ARG A 167 -5.15 -4.48 25.67
CA ARG A 167 -6.52 -4.04 25.32
C ARG A 167 -6.53 -3.21 24.05
N GLU A 168 -5.64 -2.22 23.95
CA GLU A 168 -5.56 -1.31 22.81
C GLU A 168 -5.06 -2.04 21.56
N LYS A 169 -4.06 -2.92 21.74
CA LYS A 169 -3.57 -3.85 20.72
C LYS A 169 -4.69 -4.67 20.10
N TRP A 170 -5.53 -5.34 20.91
CA TRP A 170 -6.67 -6.09 20.39
C TRP A 170 -7.76 -5.21 19.79
N MET A 171 -8.04 -4.02 20.34
CA MET A 171 -8.98 -3.07 19.75
C MET A 171 -8.52 -2.57 18.37
N MET A 172 -7.22 -2.30 18.19
CA MET A 172 -6.65 -1.93 16.90
C MET A 172 -6.69 -3.10 15.91
N ILE A 173 -6.32 -4.31 16.34
CA ILE A 173 -6.37 -5.51 15.48
C ILE A 173 -7.81 -5.77 15.01
N VAL A 174 -8.78 -5.86 15.92
CA VAL A 174 -10.18 -6.13 15.59
C VAL A 174 -10.81 -5.01 14.76
N GLY A 175 -10.53 -3.74 15.07
CA GLY A 175 -11.02 -2.61 14.31
C GLY A 175 -10.52 -2.59 12.85
N ASN A 176 -9.27 -2.99 12.61
CA ASN A 176 -8.70 -3.07 11.27
C ASN A 176 -9.06 -4.37 10.52
N LEU A 177 -9.24 -5.50 11.22
CA LEU A 177 -9.74 -6.73 10.60
C LEU A 177 -11.21 -6.58 10.16
N ALA A 178 -12.05 -5.91 10.96
CA ALA A 178 -13.41 -5.58 10.58
C ALA A 178 -13.46 -4.59 9.40
N LEU A 179 -12.51 -3.65 9.32
CA LEU A 179 -12.34 -2.79 8.15
C LEU A 179 -11.94 -3.60 6.90
N LYS A 180 -10.98 -4.54 7.02
CA LYS A 180 -10.60 -5.45 5.92
C LYS A 180 -11.82 -6.24 5.42
N GLN A 181 -12.64 -6.82 6.32
CA GLN A 181 -13.86 -7.54 5.94
C GLN A 181 -14.86 -6.67 5.19
N LEU A 182 -15.17 -5.48 5.72
CA LEU A 182 -16.08 -4.54 5.06
C LEU A 182 -15.60 -4.21 3.64
N GLN A 183 -14.31 -3.88 3.51
CA GLN A 183 -13.71 -3.54 2.22
C GLN A 183 -13.69 -4.75 1.29
N ALA A 184 -13.32 -5.95 1.76
CA ALA A 184 -13.32 -7.16 0.96
C ALA A 184 -14.71 -7.52 0.41
N THR A 185 -15.78 -7.43 1.21
CA THR A 185 -17.15 -7.66 0.73
C THR A 185 -17.58 -6.63 -0.32
N VAL A 186 -17.38 -5.33 -0.05
CA VAL A 186 -17.78 -4.26 -0.97
C VAL A 186 -16.96 -4.29 -2.27
N LEU A 187 -15.66 -4.58 -2.19
CA LEU A 187 -14.78 -4.68 -3.34
C LEU A 187 -15.00 -6.00 -4.10
N GLY A 188 -15.43 -7.09 -3.46
CA GLY A 188 -15.88 -8.30 -4.14
C GLY A 188 -17.10 -8.03 -5.03
N LEU A 189 -18.10 -7.31 -4.51
CA LEU A 189 -19.24 -6.85 -5.30
C LEU A 189 -18.82 -5.89 -6.43
N LEU A 190 -17.86 -5.00 -6.19
CA LEU A 190 -17.34 -4.12 -7.24
C LEU A 190 -16.56 -4.91 -8.31
N ALA A 191 -15.82 -5.95 -7.93
CA ALA A 191 -15.07 -6.80 -8.85
C ALA A 191 -15.97 -7.64 -9.76
N SER A 192 -17.11 -8.15 -9.26
CA SER A 192 -18.10 -8.86 -10.12
C SER A 192 -18.82 -7.91 -11.06
N VAL A 193 -19.15 -6.68 -10.63
CA VAL A 193 -19.67 -5.62 -11.51
C VAL A 193 -18.65 -5.24 -12.58
N MET A 194 -17.37 -5.05 -12.23
CA MET A 194 -16.31 -4.74 -13.19
C MET A 194 -16.09 -5.91 -14.17
N ALA A 195 -16.02 -7.16 -13.71
CA ALA A 195 -15.89 -8.32 -14.59
C ALA A 195 -17.09 -8.45 -15.55
N THR A 196 -18.31 -8.19 -15.08
CA THR A 196 -19.53 -8.17 -15.89
C THR A 196 -19.49 -7.08 -16.96
N LEU A 197 -19.13 -5.85 -16.60
CA LEU A 197 -19.03 -4.72 -17.53
C LEU A 197 -17.96 -4.98 -18.60
N LEU A 198 -16.81 -5.52 -18.21
CA LEU A 198 -15.69 -5.79 -19.11
C LEU A 198 -15.96 -6.98 -20.03
N GLY A 199 -16.57 -8.07 -19.54
CA GLY A 199 -17.04 -9.18 -20.36
C GLY A 199 -18.07 -8.74 -21.40
N TRP A 200 -19.06 -7.95 -20.97
CA TRP A 200 -20.04 -7.35 -21.89
C TRP A 200 -19.41 -6.45 -22.95
N MET A 201 -18.39 -5.65 -22.60
CA MET A 201 -17.63 -4.84 -23.56
C MET A 201 -16.75 -5.68 -24.51
N ALA A 202 -16.34 -6.89 -24.13
CA ALA A 202 -15.48 -7.77 -24.91
C ALA A 202 -16.26 -8.68 -25.88
N GLU A 203 -17.33 -9.33 -25.41
CA GLU A 203 -18.11 -10.30 -26.20
C GLU A 203 -19.50 -9.79 -26.64
N GLY A 204 -19.92 -8.60 -26.18
CA GLY A 204 -21.15 -7.92 -26.62
C GLY A 204 -22.46 -8.46 -26.02
N THR A 205 -22.47 -9.69 -25.53
CA THR A 205 -23.60 -10.34 -24.85
C THR A 205 -23.15 -10.90 -23.50
N MET A 206 -23.96 -10.74 -22.47
CA MET A 206 -23.70 -11.31 -21.13
C MET A 206 -25.01 -11.88 -20.55
N PRO A 207 -25.16 -13.22 -20.43
CA PRO A 207 -26.38 -13.81 -19.90
C PRO A 207 -26.49 -13.58 -18.38
N PHE A 208 -27.70 -13.34 -17.89
CA PHE A 208 -27.94 -12.96 -16.49
C PHE A 208 -27.43 -14.00 -15.48
N ASN A 209 -27.47 -15.30 -15.82
CA ASN A 209 -26.92 -16.37 -15.00
C ASN A 209 -25.41 -16.19 -14.73
N HIS A 210 -24.63 -15.75 -15.71
CA HIS A 210 -23.19 -15.48 -15.52
C HIS A 210 -22.97 -14.29 -14.57
N VAL A 211 -23.79 -13.23 -14.69
CA VAL A 211 -23.72 -12.06 -13.79
C VAL A 211 -23.93 -12.45 -12.33
N VAL A 212 -24.95 -13.28 -12.06
CA VAL A 212 -25.25 -13.77 -10.71
C VAL A 212 -24.16 -14.73 -10.22
N LEU A 213 -23.69 -15.65 -11.07
CA LEU A 213 -22.60 -16.57 -10.75
C LEU A 213 -21.29 -15.82 -10.41
N LEU A 214 -20.91 -14.80 -11.17
CA LEU A 214 -19.76 -13.94 -10.89
C LEU A 214 -19.94 -13.18 -9.57
N CYS A 215 -21.16 -12.70 -9.27
CA CYS A 215 -21.47 -12.04 -8.01
C CYS A 215 -21.25 -12.97 -6.82
N SER A 216 -21.96 -14.09 -6.76
CA SER A 216 -21.89 -15.02 -5.62
C SER A 216 -20.49 -15.62 -5.45
N THR A 217 -19.81 -15.95 -6.57
CA THR A 217 -18.41 -16.38 -6.58
C THR A 217 -17.51 -15.30 -5.95
N SER A 218 -17.60 -14.06 -6.43
CA SER A 218 -16.73 -12.97 -6.00
C SER A 218 -16.94 -12.60 -4.53
N VAL A 219 -18.18 -12.36 -4.13
CA VAL A 219 -18.55 -11.90 -2.79
C VAL A 219 -18.22 -12.98 -1.74
N SER A 220 -18.51 -14.25 -2.04
CA SER A 220 -18.16 -15.37 -1.15
C SER A 220 -16.65 -15.57 -1.05
N THR A 221 -15.94 -15.56 -2.18
CA THR A 221 -14.47 -15.71 -2.22
C THR A 221 -13.80 -14.59 -1.42
N ALA A 222 -14.13 -13.34 -1.71
CA ALA A 222 -13.53 -12.19 -1.05
C ALA A 222 -13.82 -12.18 0.46
N PHE A 223 -15.04 -12.54 0.88
CA PHE A 223 -15.40 -12.63 2.29
C PHE A 223 -14.63 -13.72 3.04
N ILE A 224 -14.61 -14.96 2.52
CA ILE A 224 -13.99 -16.13 3.16
C ILE A 224 -12.47 -16.01 3.14
N ALA A 225 -11.88 -15.67 1.99
CA ALA A 225 -10.44 -15.49 1.86
C ALA A 225 -9.95 -14.43 2.85
N SER A 226 -10.62 -13.27 2.87
CA SER A 226 -10.22 -12.15 3.73
C SER A 226 -10.22 -12.53 5.22
N MET A 227 -11.13 -13.38 5.69
CA MET A 227 -11.12 -13.89 7.07
C MET A 227 -9.91 -14.77 7.36
N LEU A 228 -9.68 -15.80 6.53
CA LEU A 228 -8.58 -16.75 6.72
C LEU A 228 -7.22 -16.03 6.65
N GLN A 229 -7.03 -15.20 5.63
CA GLN A 229 -5.84 -14.38 5.46
C GLN A 229 -5.67 -13.34 6.58
N GLY A 230 -6.77 -12.80 7.12
CA GLY A 230 -6.75 -11.88 8.26
C GLY A 230 -6.23 -12.54 9.54
N ILE A 231 -6.58 -13.81 9.78
CA ILE A 231 -6.04 -14.60 10.89
C ILE A 231 -4.54 -14.87 10.66
N ILE A 232 -4.14 -15.27 9.45
CA ILE A 232 -2.73 -15.50 9.08
C ILE A 232 -1.89 -14.23 9.27
N MET A 233 -2.36 -13.07 8.79
CA MET A 233 -1.71 -11.76 8.94
C MET A 233 -1.42 -11.43 10.41
N VAL A 234 -2.43 -11.58 11.28
CA VAL A 234 -2.29 -11.33 12.71
C VAL A 234 -1.30 -12.31 13.34
N ALA A 235 -1.32 -13.59 12.96
CA ALA A 235 -0.36 -14.57 13.43
C ALA A 235 1.08 -14.24 13.01
N VAL A 236 1.32 -13.82 11.76
CA VAL A 236 2.65 -13.44 11.24
C VAL A 236 3.19 -12.20 11.97
N ILE A 237 2.37 -11.17 12.18
CA ILE A 237 2.82 -9.93 12.84
C ILE A 237 3.09 -10.17 14.33
N LEU A 238 2.20 -10.88 15.03
CA LEU A 238 2.42 -11.25 16.45
C LEU A 238 3.59 -12.24 16.63
N GLY A 239 3.85 -13.09 15.64
CA GLY A 239 5.04 -13.95 15.59
C GLY A 239 6.32 -13.15 15.40
N SER A 240 6.33 -12.21 14.44
CA SER A 240 7.48 -11.32 14.17
C SER A 240 7.87 -10.51 15.41
N MET A 241 6.88 -9.94 16.11
CA MET A 241 7.09 -9.27 17.42
C MET A 241 7.77 -10.17 18.45
N ARG A 242 7.36 -11.45 18.56
CA ARG A 242 7.93 -12.40 19.53
C ARG A 242 9.34 -12.86 19.18
N LEU A 243 9.69 -12.83 17.90
CA LEU A 243 11.02 -13.20 17.39
C LEU A 243 11.99 -12.02 17.29
N GLY A 244 11.55 -10.79 17.61
CA GLY A 244 12.37 -9.58 17.44
C GLY A 244 12.64 -9.22 15.97
N ILE A 245 11.86 -9.76 15.04
CA ILE A 245 12.00 -9.51 13.60
C ILE A 245 11.09 -8.35 13.23
N ASN A 246 11.60 -7.41 12.42
CA ASN A 246 10.84 -6.26 11.98
C ASN A 246 9.67 -6.70 11.07
N PRO A 247 8.40 -6.46 11.45
CA PRO A 247 7.26 -6.96 10.69
C PRO A 247 7.14 -6.37 9.28
N ASP A 248 7.69 -5.17 9.02
CA ASP A 248 7.74 -4.57 7.67
C ASP A 248 8.50 -5.44 6.65
N ASN A 249 9.44 -6.28 7.11
CA ASN A 249 10.24 -7.16 6.26
C ASN A 249 9.55 -8.51 5.97
N VAL A 250 8.56 -8.91 6.78
CA VAL A 250 8.01 -10.28 6.82
C VAL A 250 6.52 -10.35 6.51
N ALA A 251 5.72 -9.44 7.05
CA ALA A 251 4.26 -9.51 7.00
C ALA A 251 3.72 -9.43 5.57
N THR A 252 4.21 -8.47 4.80
CA THR A 252 3.77 -8.23 3.42
C THR A 252 4.10 -9.41 2.47
N PRO A 253 5.34 -9.94 2.39
CA PRO A 253 5.62 -11.12 1.58
C PRO A 253 4.83 -12.37 2.00
N MET A 254 4.63 -12.58 3.31
CA MET A 254 3.86 -13.74 3.79
C MET A 254 2.37 -13.65 3.43
N ALA A 255 1.81 -12.44 3.39
CA ALA A 255 0.43 -12.20 2.95
C ALA A 255 0.24 -12.47 1.46
N ALA A 256 1.21 -12.13 0.61
CA ALA A 256 1.18 -12.55 -0.79
C ALA A 256 1.32 -14.07 -0.93
N SER A 257 2.33 -14.67 -0.28
CA SER A 257 2.64 -16.11 -0.30
C SER A 257 1.40 -16.99 -0.11
N PHE A 258 0.73 -16.85 1.04
CA PHE A 258 -0.47 -17.63 1.33
C PHE A 258 -1.71 -17.06 0.66
N GLY A 259 -1.81 -15.73 0.57
CA GLY A 259 -3.07 -15.09 0.23
C GLY A 259 -3.47 -15.29 -1.23
N ASP A 260 -2.53 -15.24 -2.19
CA ASP A 260 -2.89 -15.40 -3.62
C ASP A 260 -3.36 -16.83 -3.91
N LEU A 261 -2.66 -17.81 -3.34
CA LEU A 261 -3.01 -19.24 -3.42
C LEU A 261 -4.36 -19.52 -2.73
N ILE A 262 -4.60 -18.98 -1.53
CA ILE A 262 -5.87 -19.14 -0.79
C ILE A 262 -7.03 -18.47 -1.54
N THR A 263 -6.86 -17.23 -2.02
CA THR A 263 -7.89 -16.52 -2.78
C THR A 263 -8.26 -17.27 -4.04
N LEU A 264 -7.27 -17.73 -4.82
CA LEU A 264 -7.53 -18.44 -6.07
C LEU A 264 -8.15 -19.83 -5.84
N ALA A 265 -7.69 -20.58 -4.84
CA ALA A 265 -8.29 -21.87 -4.48
C ALA A 265 -9.75 -21.72 -4.05
N LEU A 266 -10.05 -20.71 -3.22
CA LEU A 266 -11.42 -20.39 -2.84
C LEU A 266 -12.26 -19.91 -4.03
N LEU A 267 -11.67 -19.17 -4.97
CA LEU A 267 -12.34 -18.71 -6.18
C LEU A 267 -12.77 -19.88 -7.05
N ALA A 268 -11.84 -20.80 -7.37
CA ALA A 268 -12.13 -21.98 -8.18
C ALA A 268 -13.13 -22.94 -7.50
N CYS A 269 -12.98 -23.18 -6.20
CA CYS A 269 -13.94 -23.99 -5.44
C CYS A 269 -15.32 -23.32 -5.38
N SER A 270 -15.39 -22.00 -5.21
CA SER A 270 -16.67 -21.26 -5.17
C SER A 270 -17.34 -21.22 -6.54
N SER A 271 -16.60 -20.95 -7.61
CA SER A 271 -17.17 -20.91 -8.97
C SER A 271 -17.71 -22.27 -9.37
N TRP A 272 -16.94 -23.35 -9.16
CA TRP A 272 -17.39 -24.72 -9.41
C TRP A 272 -18.62 -25.09 -8.58
N TRP A 273 -18.66 -24.72 -7.29
CA TRP A 273 -19.80 -25.00 -6.41
C TRP A 273 -21.07 -24.25 -6.83
N PHE A 274 -20.98 -22.95 -7.10
CA PHE A 274 -22.14 -22.16 -7.54
C PHE A 274 -22.61 -22.55 -8.94
N TYR A 275 -21.71 -22.86 -9.87
CA TYR A 275 -22.04 -23.36 -11.21
C TYR A 275 -22.75 -24.72 -11.17
N SER A 276 -22.28 -25.63 -10.30
CA SER A 276 -22.94 -26.93 -10.08
C SER A 276 -24.34 -26.81 -9.47
N ILE A 277 -24.68 -25.66 -8.88
CA ILE A 277 -25.97 -25.40 -8.20
C ILE A 277 -26.87 -24.47 -9.02
N SER A 278 -26.35 -23.62 -9.91
CA SER A 278 -27.14 -22.61 -10.63
C SER A 278 -28.23 -23.21 -11.51
N GLU A 279 -27.99 -24.37 -12.11
CA GLU A 279 -28.99 -25.10 -12.91
C GLU A 279 -30.07 -25.81 -12.07
N LEU A 280 -29.76 -26.13 -10.80
CA LEU A 280 -30.65 -26.89 -9.92
C LEU A 280 -31.47 -25.99 -8.97
N GLN A 281 -30.82 -25.00 -8.36
CA GLN A 281 -31.38 -24.16 -7.29
C GLN A 281 -30.77 -22.74 -7.33
N PRO A 282 -31.05 -21.93 -8.38
CA PRO A 282 -30.45 -20.60 -8.54
C PRO A 282 -30.77 -19.64 -7.39
N TYR A 283 -31.84 -19.86 -6.61
CA TYR A 283 -32.16 -19.08 -5.42
C TYR A 283 -31.07 -19.13 -4.33
N VAL A 284 -30.23 -20.17 -4.30
CA VAL A 284 -29.15 -20.32 -3.32
C VAL A 284 -28.08 -19.23 -3.48
N LEU A 285 -27.78 -18.83 -4.72
CA LEU A 285 -26.78 -17.80 -5.03
C LEU A 285 -27.19 -16.46 -4.41
N TYR A 286 -28.40 -15.97 -4.71
CA TYR A 286 -28.94 -14.74 -4.12
C TYR A 286 -29.06 -14.80 -2.60
N LEU A 287 -29.35 -15.96 -2.01
CA LEU A 287 -29.43 -16.13 -0.56
C LEU A 287 -28.06 -15.97 0.11
N VAL A 288 -26.99 -16.51 -0.49
CA VAL A 288 -25.61 -16.35 0.02
C VAL A 288 -25.15 -14.90 -0.13
N ASP A 289 -25.39 -14.27 -1.28
CA ASP A 289 -25.08 -12.84 -1.48
C ASP A 289 -25.82 -11.97 -0.47
N LEU A 290 -27.13 -12.16 -0.30
CA LEU A 290 -27.94 -11.42 0.68
C LEU A 290 -27.42 -11.63 2.12
N LEU A 291 -27.05 -12.86 2.48
CA LEU A 291 -26.49 -13.16 3.81
C LEU A 291 -25.17 -12.42 4.06
N ILE A 292 -24.25 -12.41 3.10
CA ILE A 292 -22.95 -11.74 3.24
C ILE A 292 -23.13 -10.21 3.25
N LEU A 293 -23.99 -9.66 2.39
CA LEU A 293 -24.31 -8.23 2.36
C LEU A 293 -24.99 -7.76 3.66
N CYS A 294 -25.83 -8.59 4.28
CA CYS A 294 -26.41 -8.33 5.61
C CYS A 294 -25.37 -8.22 6.74
N LEU A 295 -24.12 -8.68 6.55
CA LEU A 295 -23.02 -8.49 7.52
C LEU A 295 -22.33 -7.12 7.39
N ILE A 296 -22.54 -6.36 6.31
CA ILE A 296 -21.91 -5.03 6.11
C ILE A 296 -22.14 -4.08 7.31
N PRO A 297 -23.37 -3.91 7.84
CA PRO A 297 -23.60 -3.03 9.00
C PRO A 297 -22.86 -3.48 10.27
N LEU A 298 -22.67 -4.79 10.45
CA LEU A 298 -21.92 -5.35 11.58
C LEU A 298 -20.42 -4.98 11.47
N TRP A 299 -19.82 -5.14 10.29
CA TRP A 299 -18.42 -4.76 10.06
C TRP A 299 -18.19 -3.25 10.17
N VAL A 300 -19.11 -2.42 9.67
CA VAL A 300 -19.11 -0.96 9.91
C VAL A 300 -19.16 -0.65 11.41
N MET A 301 -20.08 -1.29 12.15
CA MET A 301 -20.22 -1.06 13.60
C MET A 301 -18.93 -1.43 14.35
N ILE A 302 -18.34 -2.60 14.08
CA ILE A 302 -17.12 -3.06 14.76
C ILE A 302 -15.92 -2.16 14.43
N SER A 303 -15.67 -1.87 13.15
CA SER A 303 -14.55 -1.03 12.71
C SER A 303 -14.68 0.43 13.17
N SER A 304 -15.89 0.95 13.34
CA SER A 304 -16.11 2.32 13.85
C SER A 304 -15.66 2.55 15.29
N LYS A 305 -15.46 1.48 16.08
CA LYS A 305 -15.08 1.56 17.51
C LYS A 305 -13.66 2.07 17.73
N HIS A 306 -12.76 1.89 16.77
CA HIS A 306 -11.36 2.30 16.88
C HIS A 306 -11.09 3.55 16.01
N PRO A 307 -10.51 4.66 16.54
CA PRO A 307 -10.47 5.94 15.84
C PRO A 307 -9.70 5.90 14.51
N ALA A 308 -8.58 5.17 14.44
CA ALA A 308 -7.82 5.05 13.19
C ALA A 308 -8.58 4.25 12.10
N SER A 309 -9.40 3.28 12.51
CA SER A 309 -10.22 2.48 11.60
C SER A 309 -11.46 3.26 11.15
N ARG A 310 -12.06 4.05 12.06
CA ARG A 310 -13.14 5.01 11.77
C ARG A 310 -12.74 6.12 10.79
N LEU A 311 -11.48 6.55 10.79
CA LEU A 311 -10.95 7.48 9.78
C LEU A 311 -10.99 6.85 8.38
N LEU A 312 -10.53 5.61 8.26
CA LEU A 312 -10.40 4.91 6.97
C LEU A 312 -11.72 4.37 6.43
N LEU A 313 -12.74 4.18 7.27
CA LEU A 313 -14.14 4.06 6.81
C LEU A 313 -14.58 5.23 5.91
N ARG A 314 -13.94 6.39 6.02
CA ARG A 314 -14.21 7.58 5.20
C ARG A 314 -13.17 7.82 4.11
N THR A 315 -11.89 7.58 4.38
CA THR A 315 -10.78 7.98 3.47
C THR A 315 -10.11 6.82 2.74
N GLY A 316 -10.26 5.57 3.19
CA GLY A 316 -9.57 4.41 2.62
C GLY A 316 -10.09 3.93 1.26
N TRP A 317 -11.28 4.37 0.85
CA TRP A 317 -11.90 3.94 -0.41
C TRP A 317 -11.22 4.50 -1.66
N GLU A 318 -10.76 5.76 -1.62
CA GLU A 318 -10.10 6.44 -2.74
C GLU A 318 -8.90 5.64 -3.30
N PRO A 319 -7.89 5.24 -2.50
CA PRO A 319 -6.73 4.52 -3.03
C PRO A 319 -7.09 3.12 -3.51
N ILE A 320 -7.95 2.38 -2.81
CA ILE A 320 -8.21 0.97 -3.12
C ILE A 320 -9.11 0.81 -4.36
N ILE A 321 -10.13 1.67 -4.54
CA ILE A 321 -10.99 1.65 -5.73
C ILE A 321 -10.20 2.09 -6.97
N THR A 322 -9.40 3.16 -6.85
CA THR A 322 -8.53 3.62 -7.95
C THR A 322 -7.51 2.54 -8.33
N ALA A 323 -6.92 1.87 -7.33
CA ALA A 323 -6.00 0.76 -7.56
C ALA A 323 -6.68 -0.41 -8.27
N MET A 324 -7.88 -0.83 -7.84
CA MET A 324 -8.67 -1.87 -8.53
C MET A 324 -8.86 -1.54 -10.01
N VAL A 325 -9.27 -0.31 -10.35
CA VAL A 325 -9.48 0.10 -11.75
C VAL A 325 -8.18 -0.01 -12.57
N ILE A 326 -7.03 0.36 -12.00
CA ILE A 326 -5.72 0.23 -12.66
C ILE A 326 -5.33 -1.25 -12.85
N SER A 327 -5.49 -2.10 -11.82
CA SER A 327 -5.24 -3.55 -11.91
C SER A 327 -6.17 -4.23 -12.93
N SER A 328 -7.43 -3.82 -13.05
CA SER A 328 -8.37 -4.32 -14.05
C SER A 328 -7.94 -4.04 -15.49
N ILE A 329 -7.25 -2.92 -15.76
CA ILE A 329 -6.65 -2.66 -17.09
C ILE A 329 -5.53 -3.67 -17.38
N GLY A 330 -4.74 -4.04 -16.37
CA GLY A 330 -3.79 -5.15 -16.48
C GLY A 330 -4.49 -6.48 -16.82
N GLY A 331 -5.61 -6.78 -16.15
CA GLY A 331 -6.43 -7.97 -16.44
C GLY A 331 -6.95 -8.05 -17.87
N LEU A 332 -7.35 -6.92 -18.47
CA LEU A 332 -7.75 -6.86 -19.88
C LEU A 332 -6.59 -7.15 -20.84
N ILE A 333 -5.37 -6.71 -20.52
CA ILE A 333 -4.18 -7.00 -21.32
C ILE A 333 -3.84 -8.49 -21.23
N LEU A 334 -3.98 -9.09 -20.05
CA LEU A 334 -3.75 -10.52 -19.82
C LEU A 334 -4.77 -11.39 -20.59
N ASP A 335 -6.05 -11.10 -20.47
CA ASP A 335 -7.15 -11.77 -21.19
C ASP A 335 -6.98 -11.63 -22.73
N LYS A 336 -6.76 -10.40 -23.21
CA LYS A 336 -6.61 -10.17 -24.66
C LYS A 336 -5.33 -10.79 -25.23
N SER A 337 -4.31 -10.98 -24.41
CA SER A 337 -3.12 -11.77 -24.80
C SER A 337 -3.45 -13.26 -24.89
N MET A 338 -4.16 -13.83 -23.90
CA MET A 338 -4.57 -15.25 -23.90
C MET A 338 -5.49 -15.62 -25.08
N SER A 339 -6.19 -14.67 -25.68
CA SER A 339 -6.94 -14.86 -26.94
C SER A 339 -6.06 -15.40 -28.09
N ASN A 340 -4.74 -15.19 -28.06
CA ASN A 340 -3.80 -15.72 -29.03
C ASN A 340 -3.15 -17.02 -28.49
N PRO A 341 -3.29 -18.19 -29.16
CA PRO A 341 -2.76 -19.46 -28.66
C PRO A 341 -1.27 -19.43 -28.31
N ASN A 342 -0.47 -18.73 -29.11
CA ASN A 342 0.99 -18.60 -28.93
C ASN A 342 1.36 -17.82 -27.64
N LEU A 343 0.44 -17.02 -27.11
CA LEU A 343 0.63 -16.25 -25.88
C LEU A 343 -0.06 -16.90 -24.67
N ALA A 344 -0.75 -18.04 -24.83
CA ALA A 344 -1.50 -18.68 -23.73
C ALA A 344 -0.64 -19.05 -22.51
N GLY A 345 0.68 -19.24 -22.69
CA GLY A 345 1.63 -19.47 -21.60
C GLY A 345 1.78 -18.30 -20.62
N LEU A 346 1.36 -17.10 -21.00
CA LEU A 346 1.47 -15.86 -20.22
C LEU A 346 0.80 -15.95 -18.83
N ILE A 347 -0.32 -16.70 -18.74
CA ILE A 347 -1.12 -16.88 -17.52
C ILE A 347 -0.33 -17.43 -16.32
N ILE A 348 0.72 -18.22 -16.58
CA ILE A 348 1.53 -18.86 -15.53
C ILE A 348 2.56 -17.87 -14.96
N TYR A 349 3.03 -16.93 -15.79
CA TYR A 349 4.09 -15.98 -15.44
C TYR A 349 3.54 -14.64 -14.91
N ALA A 350 2.32 -14.26 -15.30
CA ALA A 350 1.69 -13.00 -14.88
C ALA A 350 1.54 -12.86 -13.34
N PRO A 351 1.06 -13.87 -12.57
CA PRO A 351 1.01 -13.77 -11.10
C PRO A 351 2.39 -13.60 -10.45
N VAL A 352 3.43 -14.15 -11.07
CA VAL A 352 4.80 -14.17 -10.55
C VAL A 352 5.47 -12.81 -10.77
N ILE A 353 5.40 -12.24 -11.98
CA ILE A 353 5.95 -10.89 -12.24
C ILE A 353 5.16 -9.80 -11.49
N ASN A 354 3.83 -9.87 -11.46
CA ASN A 354 2.99 -8.89 -10.78
C ASN A 354 3.15 -8.98 -9.25
N GLY A 355 2.99 -10.18 -8.68
CA GLY A 355 3.08 -10.42 -7.24
C GLY A 355 4.45 -10.06 -6.67
N ILE A 356 5.54 -10.47 -7.32
CA ILE A 356 6.90 -10.13 -6.85
C ILE A 356 7.18 -8.63 -6.98
N GLY A 357 6.75 -7.99 -8.07
CA GLY A 357 6.83 -6.54 -8.23
C GLY A 357 6.11 -5.78 -7.11
N GLY A 358 4.85 -6.16 -6.85
CA GLY A 358 4.02 -5.63 -5.76
C GLY A 358 4.62 -5.84 -4.37
N ASN A 359 5.21 -7.02 -4.11
CA ASN A 359 5.83 -7.35 -2.82
C ASN A 359 7.11 -6.55 -2.55
N LEU A 360 8.01 -6.44 -3.53
CA LEU A 360 9.26 -5.69 -3.37
C LEU A 360 8.99 -4.18 -3.19
N VAL A 361 8.05 -3.62 -3.95
CA VAL A 361 7.73 -2.20 -3.86
C VAL A 361 6.98 -1.84 -2.57
N SER A 362 6.12 -2.72 -2.07
CA SER A 362 5.36 -2.49 -0.82
C SER A 362 6.24 -2.59 0.44
N ILE A 363 7.27 -3.45 0.48
CA ILE A 363 8.32 -3.40 1.52
C ILE A 363 8.99 -2.01 1.53
N GLN A 364 9.43 -1.53 0.35
CA GLN A 364 10.08 -0.22 0.24
C GLN A 364 9.14 0.91 0.65
N ALA A 365 7.87 0.86 0.25
CA ALA A 365 6.86 1.85 0.59
C ALA A 365 6.56 1.89 2.10
N SER A 366 6.37 0.73 2.74
CA SER A 366 6.15 0.64 4.19
C SER A 366 7.35 1.21 4.94
N ARG A 367 8.56 0.70 4.69
CA ARG A 367 9.79 1.17 5.35
C ARG A 367 10.02 2.68 5.18
N LEU A 368 9.70 3.23 4.01
CA LEU A 368 9.82 4.67 3.75
C LEU A 368 8.75 5.50 4.48
N SER A 369 7.51 4.99 4.57
CA SER A 369 6.42 5.62 5.30
C SER A 369 6.64 5.57 6.82
N THR A 370 7.02 4.41 7.37
CA THR A 370 7.43 4.26 8.77
C THR A 370 8.60 5.19 9.12
N TYR A 371 9.58 5.35 8.22
CA TYR A 371 10.66 6.33 8.40
C TYR A 371 10.13 7.77 8.50
N LEU A 372 9.17 8.19 7.66
CA LEU A 372 8.56 9.52 7.76
C LEU A 372 7.75 9.69 9.05
N HIS A 373 6.89 8.72 9.40
CA HIS A 373 6.09 8.71 10.64
C HIS A 373 6.92 8.75 11.93
N LEU A 374 8.19 8.30 11.91
CA LEU A 374 9.09 8.32 13.06
C LEU A 374 9.98 9.58 13.14
N ASN A 375 10.23 10.28 12.04
CA ASN A 375 11.24 11.35 11.97
C ASN A 375 10.68 12.74 11.62
N PHE A 376 9.48 12.85 11.07
CA PHE A 376 8.90 14.12 10.58
C PHE A 376 7.43 14.28 10.98
N PRO A 377 6.92 15.50 11.18
CA PRO A 377 5.49 15.76 11.31
C PRO A 377 4.77 15.73 9.94
N PRO A 378 3.45 15.43 9.89
CA PRO A 378 2.72 15.29 8.63
C PRO A 378 2.69 16.55 7.77
N GLY A 379 3.27 16.47 6.57
CA GLY A 379 3.37 17.57 5.60
C GLY A 379 4.80 18.06 5.38
N ASP A 380 5.65 17.95 6.39
CA ASP A 380 7.01 18.47 6.34
C ASP A 380 7.97 17.40 5.82
N LEU A 381 8.96 17.83 5.04
CA LEU A 381 9.95 16.99 4.36
C LEU A 381 11.36 17.41 4.78
N PRO A 382 12.33 16.48 4.86
CA PRO A 382 13.74 16.85 5.00
C PRO A 382 14.15 17.80 3.87
N GLU A 383 14.90 18.85 4.19
CA GLU A 383 15.26 19.94 3.27
C GLU A 383 15.90 19.43 1.97
N GLU A 384 16.75 18.41 2.11
CA GLU A 384 17.37 17.66 1.02
C GLU A 384 16.39 17.18 -0.08
N ARG A 385 15.11 16.95 0.25
CA ARG A 385 14.08 16.40 -0.65
C ARG A 385 13.13 17.45 -1.24
N GLN A 386 13.42 18.75 -1.08
CA GLN A 386 12.58 19.82 -1.65
C GLN A 386 12.87 20.12 -3.15
N GLY A 387 14.02 19.67 -3.69
CA GLY A 387 14.44 19.90 -5.08
C GLY A 387 13.86 18.92 -6.11
N CYS A 388 14.33 19.03 -7.37
CA CYS A 388 13.88 18.18 -8.48
C CYS A 388 14.16 16.68 -8.24
N TYR A 389 13.22 15.84 -8.66
CA TYR A 389 13.35 14.38 -8.56
C TYR A 389 14.29 13.83 -9.64
N ASN A 390 15.10 12.84 -9.27
CA ASN A 390 15.95 12.05 -10.17
C ASN A 390 15.85 10.58 -9.76
N PRO A 391 15.42 9.65 -10.63
CA PRO A 391 15.22 8.24 -10.28
C PRO A 391 16.48 7.55 -9.74
N CYS A 392 17.67 7.96 -10.20
CA CYS A 392 18.94 7.44 -9.71
C CYS A 392 19.16 7.73 -8.21
N ARG A 393 18.63 8.83 -7.68
CA ARG A 393 18.76 9.20 -6.26
C ARG A 393 18.14 8.17 -5.32
N THR A 394 17.14 7.42 -5.77
CA THR A 394 16.53 6.31 -5.01
C THR A 394 17.58 5.27 -4.58
N PHE A 395 18.59 5.01 -5.43
CA PHE A 395 19.61 4.00 -5.20
C PHE A 395 20.94 4.57 -4.69
N PHE A 396 21.33 5.77 -5.14
CA PHE A 396 22.59 6.42 -4.76
C PHE A 396 22.43 7.29 -3.50
N GLY A 397 22.51 6.65 -2.33
CA GLY A 397 22.55 7.31 -1.03
C GLY A 397 23.05 6.40 0.10
N SER A 398 23.44 6.98 1.24
CA SER A 398 23.96 6.26 2.42
C SER A 398 22.86 5.73 3.35
N GLY A 399 21.72 6.42 3.40
CA GLY A 399 20.59 6.13 4.29
C GLY A 399 19.99 4.72 4.13
N ALA A 400 19.32 4.24 5.19
CA ALA A 400 18.77 2.89 5.24
C ALA A 400 17.80 2.58 4.08
N ASN A 401 16.99 3.56 3.65
CA ASN A 401 16.01 3.38 2.58
C ASN A 401 16.68 3.20 1.20
N HIS A 402 17.84 3.84 0.97
CA HIS A 402 18.67 3.62 -0.22
C HIS A 402 19.42 2.28 -0.18
N ARG A 403 19.75 1.78 1.00
CA ARG A 403 20.29 0.41 1.18
C ARG A 403 19.21 -0.63 0.88
N SER A 404 17.99 -0.44 1.40
CA SER A 404 16.83 -1.31 1.13
C SER A 404 16.50 -1.39 -0.36
N ALA A 405 16.37 -0.24 -1.05
CA ALA A 405 16.06 -0.20 -2.49
C ALA A 405 17.08 -0.97 -3.35
N ARG A 406 18.39 -0.89 -3.02
CA ARG A 406 19.44 -1.65 -3.69
C ARG A 406 19.36 -3.15 -3.41
N ILE A 407 19.08 -3.56 -2.17
CA ILE A 407 18.92 -4.98 -1.82
C ILE A 407 17.71 -5.58 -2.54
N LEU A 408 16.57 -4.88 -2.52
CA LEU A 408 15.33 -5.30 -3.19
C LEU A 408 15.53 -5.43 -4.71
N LEU A 409 16.26 -4.50 -5.35
CA LEU A 409 16.58 -4.59 -6.78
C LEU A 409 17.56 -5.73 -7.11
N LEU A 410 18.59 -5.94 -6.29
CA LEU A 410 19.56 -7.04 -6.45
C LEU A 410 18.91 -8.42 -6.27
N LEU A 411 17.85 -8.52 -5.48
CA LEU A 411 17.12 -9.76 -5.22
C LEU A 411 16.24 -10.20 -6.41
N VAL A 412 15.91 -9.29 -7.34
CA VAL A 412 15.05 -9.57 -8.51
C VAL A 412 15.61 -10.68 -9.38
N ILE A 413 16.85 -10.55 -9.85
CA ILE A 413 17.44 -11.49 -10.81
C ILE A 413 17.56 -12.92 -10.25
N PRO A 414 18.22 -13.17 -9.09
CA PRO A 414 18.31 -14.53 -8.55
C PRO A 414 16.95 -15.09 -8.14
N GLY A 415 16.04 -14.25 -7.61
CA GLY A 415 14.68 -14.66 -7.28
C GLY A 415 13.89 -15.10 -8.50
N GLN A 416 13.73 -14.22 -9.49
CA GLN A 416 12.96 -14.49 -10.71
C GLN A 416 13.55 -15.68 -11.49
N PHE A 417 14.86 -15.89 -11.47
CA PHE A 417 15.46 -17.10 -12.04
C PHE A 417 15.05 -18.38 -11.31
N ILE A 418 15.06 -18.39 -9.96
CA ILE A 418 14.57 -19.52 -9.14
C ILE A 418 13.08 -19.80 -9.41
N PHE A 419 12.25 -18.76 -9.52
CA PHE A 419 10.81 -18.93 -9.77
C PHE A 419 10.53 -19.42 -11.21
N LEU A 420 11.25 -18.88 -12.21
CA LEU A 420 11.19 -19.34 -13.61
C LEU A 420 11.58 -20.82 -13.74
N PHE A 421 12.66 -21.24 -13.05
CA PHE A 421 13.08 -22.64 -13.01
C PHE A 421 12.08 -23.55 -12.27
N THR A 422 11.53 -23.07 -11.14
CA THR A 422 10.45 -23.77 -10.41
C THR A 422 9.23 -24.01 -11.32
N ILE A 423 8.82 -23.02 -12.13
CA ILE A 423 7.73 -23.18 -13.10
C ILE A 423 8.04 -24.29 -14.12
N ASN A 424 9.28 -24.39 -14.63
CA ASN A 424 9.63 -25.43 -15.61
C ASN A 424 9.59 -26.84 -14.99
N LEU A 425 10.15 -26.99 -13.77
CA LEU A 425 10.04 -28.22 -12.99
C LEU A 425 8.59 -28.61 -12.72
N MET A 426 7.72 -27.67 -12.35
CA MET A 426 6.29 -27.93 -12.10
C MET A 426 5.48 -28.21 -13.38
N LYS A 427 5.97 -27.80 -14.56
CA LYS A 427 5.47 -28.23 -15.88
C LYS A 427 5.96 -29.64 -16.29
N GLY A 428 6.91 -30.21 -15.56
CA GLY A 428 7.49 -31.53 -15.85
C GLY A 428 8.69 -31.53 -16.79
N ASP A 429 9.25 -30.36 -17.16
CA ASP A 429 10.51 -30.28 -17.91
C ASP A 429 11.69 -29.96 -16.96
N PRO A 430 12.61 -30.90 -16.71
CA PRO A 430 13.79 -30.67 -15.87
C PRO A 430 14.91 -29.89 -16.58
N ARG A 431 14.74 -29.50 -17.85
CA ARG A 431 15.70 -28.65 -18.56
C ARG A 431 15.66 -27.22 -18.05
N LEU A 432 16.71 -26.46 -18.38
CA LEU A 432 16.68 -25.01 -18.23
C LEU A 432 15.63 -24.42 -19.19
N PRO A 433 14.87 -23.39 -18.76
CA PRO A 433 13.98 -22.63 -19.65
C PRO A 433 14.76 -22.07 -20.85
N GLY A 434 14.06 -21.83 -21.97
CA GLY A 434 14.66 -21.26 -23.18
C GLY A 434 15.49 -20.00 -22.87
N PRO A 435 16.69 -19.82 -23.45
CA PRO A 435 17.59 -18.75 -23.07
C PRO A 435 17.01 -17.37 -23.41
N LEU A 436 16.32 -17.25 -24.55
CA LEU A 436 15.67 -16.00 -24.97
C LEU A 436 14.51 -15.65 -24.03
N LEU A 437 13.64 -16.62 -23.70
CA LEU A 437 12.57 -16.47 -22.70
C LEU A 437 13.13 -16.05 -21.33
N THR A 438 14.25 -16.65 -20.92
CA THR A 438 14.90 -16.33 -19.64
C THR A 438 15.40 -14.89 -19.61
N VAL A 439 16.10 -14.44 -20.66
CA VAL A 439 16.57 -13.05 -20.77
C VAL A 439 15.40 -12.08 -20.85
N ALA A 440 14.37 -12.39 -21.64
CA ALA A 440 13.18 -11.57 -21.79
C ALA A 440 12.43 -11.40 -20.45
N PHE A 441 12.13 -12.51 -19.75
CA PHE A 441 11.43 -12.50 -18.45
C PHE A 441 12.21 -11.76 -17.35
N LEU A 442 13.54 -11.98 -17.26
CA LEU A 442 14.40 -11.28 -16.30
C LEU A 442 14.48 -9.78 -16.62
N SER A 443 14.57 -9.39 -17.90
CA SER A 443 14.60 -7.98 -18.30
C SER A 443 13.29 -7.25 -17.98
N ALA A 444 12.13 -7.86 -18.30
CA ALA A 444 10.81 -7.33 -17.97
C ALA A 444 10.64 -7.13 -16.46
N SER A 445 11.03 -8.14 -15.67
CA SER A 445 10.97 -8.09 -14.20
C SER A 445 11.87 -7.00 -13.62
N LEU A 446 13.08 -6.84 -14.15
CA LEU A 446 14.03 -5.82 -13.69
C LEU A 446 13.53 -4.41 -14.01
N ILE A 447 13.01 -4.18 -15.23
CA ILE A 447 12.45 -2.90 -15.67
C ILE A 447 11.21 -2.53 -14.83
N GLN A 448 10.32 -3.48 -14.59
CA GLN A 448 9.14 -3.31 -13.73
C GLN A 448 9.55 -2.90 -12.31
N VAL A 449 10.39 -3.70 -11.62
CA VAL A 449 10.78 -3.43 -10.22
C VAL A 449 11.60 -2.13 -10.10
N PHE A 450 12.49 -1.83 -11.04
CA PHE A 450 13.23 -0.56 -11.06
C PHE A 450 12.27 0.65 -11.14
N SER A 451 11.30 0.58 -12.04
CA SER A 451 10.30 1.64 -12.24
C SER A 451 9.40 1.81 -11.00
N LEU A 452 9.01 0.70 -10.38
CA LEU A 452 8.21 0.68 -9.16
C LEU A 452 8.95 1.26 -7.96
N LEU A 453 10.21 0.87 -7.72
CA LEU A 453 11.02 1.41 -6.61
C LEU A 453 11.28 2.92 -6.76
N CYS A 454 11.49 3.41 -7.99
CA CYS A 454 11.55 4.84 -8.27
C CYS A 454 10.22 5.54 -7.95
N THR A 455 9.10 4.99 -8.43
CA THR A 455 7.76 5.55 -8.21
C THR A 455 7.41 5.58 -6.72
N ALA A 456 7.84 4.58 -5.94
CA ALA A 456 7.64 4.53 -4.49
C ALA A 456 8.30 5.69 -3.76
N ASP A 457 9.58 5.95 -4.04
CA ASP A 457 10.30 7.07 -3.40
C ASP A 457 9.68 8.42 -3.78
N CYS A 458 9.28 8.63 -5.03
CA CYS A 458 8.60 9.86 -5.43
C CYS A 458 7.21 10.01 -4.78
N MET A 459 6.39 8.96 -4.81
CA MET A 459 4.98 9.03 -4.41
C MET A 459 4.77 9.09 -2.90
N VAL A 460 5.58 8.38 -2.10
CA VAL A 460 5.47 8.42 -0.63
C VAL A 460 5.71 9.84 -0.10
N HIS A 461 6.75 10.54 -0.58
CA HIS A 461 7.01 11.93 -0.18
C HIS A 461 5.97 12.92 -0.75
N TRP A 462 5.43 12.67 -1.95
CA TRP A 462 4.35 13.49 -2.51
C TRP A 462 3.04 13.36 -1.72
N LEU A 463 2.68 12.14 -1.29
CA LEU A 463 1.55 11.89 -0.38
C LEU A 463 1.77 12.57 0.97
N TRP A 464 2.97 12.41 1.55
CA TRP A 464 3.34 13.04 2.82
C TRP A 464 3.20 14.57 2.79
N ARG A 465 3.75 15.21 1.74
CA ARG A 465 3.64 16.67 1.52
C ARG A 465 2.18 17.15 1.36
N ARG A 466 1.29 16.27 0.88
CA ARG A 466 -0.16 16.51 0.79
C ARG A 466 -0.94 16.10 2.05
N ARG A 467 -0.25 15.73 3.14
CA ARG A 467 -0.82 15.22 4.39
C ARG A 467 -1.73 13.98 4.20
N LYS A 468 -1.47 13.19 3.17
CA LYS A 468 -2.07 11.85 2.98
C LYS A 468 -1.12 10.80 3.58
N ASP A 469 -1.67 9.93 4.40
CA ASP A 469 -0.95 8.83 5.06
C ASP A 469 -0.43 7.80 4.02
N PRO A 470 0.89 7.65 3.83
CA PRO A 470 1.40 6.78 2.78
C PRO A 470 1.17 5.29 3.05
N ASP A 471 1.04 4.84 4.32
CA ASP A 471 0.66 3.46 4.67
C ASP A 471 -0.70 3.08 4.05
N SER A 472 -1.61 4.06 3.93
CA SER A 472 -2.97 3.89 3.42
C SER A 472 -3.11 4.14 1.92
N TYR A 473 -2.21 4.94 1.31
CA TYR A 473 -2.34 5.42 -0.07
C TYR A 473 -1.25 4.92 -1.02
N SER A 474 0.02 4.82 -0.59
CA SER A 474 1.13 4.53 -1.49
C SER A 474 1.10 3.10 -2.02
N ILE A 475 0.87 2.14 -1.13
CA ILE A 475 0.89 0.71 -1.44
C ILE A 475 -0.12 0.35 -2.54
N PRO A 476 -1.44 0.67 -2.45
CA PRO A 476 -2.40 0.30 -3.50
C PRO A 476 -2.07 0.88 -4.89
N TYR A 477 -1.54 2.11 -4.94
CA TYR A 477 -1.14 2.71 -6.21
C TYR A 477 0.11 2.05 -6.80
N LEU A 478 1.05 1.60 -5.97
CA LEU A 478 2.30 0.95 -6.42
C LEU A 478 2.07 -0.50 -6.85
N THR A 479 1.24 -1.26 -6.14
CA THR A 479 0.85 -2.62 -6.52
C THR A 479 0.05 -2.63 -7.83
N ALA A 480 -0.96 -1.77 -7.97
CA ALA A 480 -1.76 -1.72 -9.19
C ALA A 480 -0.98 -1.22 -10.42
N LEU A 481 -0.08 -0.25 -10.23
CA LEU A 481 0.90 0.11 -11.26
C LEU A 481 1.83 -1.07 -11.59
N GLY A 482 2.15 -1.90 -10.60
CA GLY A 482 2.94 -3.12 -10.76
C GLY A 482 2.22 -4.21 -11.56
N ASP A 483 0.92 -4.40 -11.34
CA ASP A 483 0.05 -5.30 -12.12
C ASP A 483 0.00 -4.86 -13.59
N LEU A 484 -0.23 -3.56 -13.82
CA LEU A 484 -0.32 -2.99 -15.17
C LEU A 484 1.03 -3.07 -15.91
N LEU A 485 2.13 -2.62 -15.28
CA LEU A 485 3.47 -2.66 -15.88
C LEU A 485 3.97 -4.08 -16.09
N GLY A 486 3.82 -4.96 -15.09
CA GLY A 486 4.28 -6.35 -15.16
C GLY A 486 3.58 -7.11 -16.28
N THR A 487 2.25 -7.05 -16.34
CA THR A 487 1.47 -7.67 -17.41
C THR A 487 1.82 -7.09 -18.79
N SER A 488 1.97 -5.77 -18.91
CA SER A 488 2.29 -5.11 -20.20
C SER A 488 3.70 -5.47 -20.70
N LEU A 489 4.71 -5.45 -19.82
CA LEU A 489 6.08 -5.81 -20.15
C LEU A 489 6.22 -7.29 -20.47
N LEU A 490 5.49 -8.15 -19.77
CA LEU A 490 5.45 -9.59 -20.01
C LEU A 490 4.75 -9.92 -21.34
N ALA A 491 3.62 -9.29 -21.65
CA ALA A 491 2.94 -9.45 -22.93
C ALA A 491 3.83 -8.98 -24.11
N LEU A 492 4.53 -7.86 -23.95
CA LEU A 492 5.52 -7.38 -24.92
C LEU A 492 6.70 -8.36 -25.07
N ALA A 493 7.19 -8.93 -23.97
CA ALA A 493 8.26 -9.94 -24.01
C ALA A 493 7.84 -11.19 -24.80
N PHE A 494 6.63 -11.72 -24.58
CA PHE A 494 6.09 -12.85 -25.34
C PHE A 494 5.78 -12.50 -26.80
N LEU A 495 5.35 -11.28 -27.10
CA LEU A 495 5.20 -10.81 -28.49
C LEU A 495 6.56 -10.75 -29.22
N MET A 496 7.59 -10.23 -28.56
CA MET A 496 8.94 -10.17 -29.12
C MET A 496 9.56 -11.56 -29.33
N LEU A 497 9.33 -12.51 -28.41
CA LEU A 497 9.72 -13.92 -28.59
C LEU A 497 9.07 -14.53 -29.83
N TRP A 498 7.74 -14.40 -29.95
CA TRP A 498 7.02 -14.92 -31.11
C TRP A 498 7.47 -14.28 -32.44
N CYS A 499 7.84 -13.00 -32.45
CA CYS A 499 8.42 -12.34 -33.64
C CYS A 499 9.86 -12.78 -33.99
N ILE A 500 10.48 -13.67 -33.20
CA ILE A 500 11.84 -14.21 -33.40
C ILE A 500 11.79 -15.72 -33.75
N ASP A 501 10.60 -16.33 -33.82
CA ASP A 501 10.36 -17.77 -34.07
C ASP A 501 11.01 -18.72 -33.03
N ASP A 502 10.98 -18.35 -31.73
CA ASP A 502 11.47 -19.13 -30.56
C ASP A 502 10.38 -19.27 -29.44
#